data_AF-A0A8K0WZJ2-F1
#
_entry.id   AF-A0A8K0WZJ2-F1
#
_cell.length_a   1.000
_cell.length_b   1.000
_cell.length_c   1.000
_cell.angle_alpha   90.00
_cell.angle_beta   90.00
_cell.angle_gamma   90.00
#
_symmetry.space_group_name_H-M   'P 1'
#
loop_
_entity.id
_entity.type
_entity.pdbx_description
1 polymer ?
#
loop_
_entity_poly.entity_id
_entity_poly.type
_entity_poly.pdbx_seq_one_letter_code
_entity_poly.pdbx_strand_id
1 'polypeptide(L)'
;MLIGIRIHQKNHPPTLPITKKRLPNSDCTATLLLRRKQSLHPLQVLQHLRIRFFNTATMGVFAQRTITKTRRKTRDLDQIKADLECPKHLKQFKELKSSEDLPGLGKHYCIECAKWFESENSLVSHVKAKPHKRRVRELREEAYTQKEAEAATGLRTDNGQRRPLAEKSTDTEIDMTT
;
A
#
# COMPACT_ATOMS: atom_id res chain seq x y z
N MET A 1 34.61 11.75 -48.30
CA MET A 1 35.34 10.70 -47.55
C MET A 1 34.46 10.24 -46.41
N LEU A 2 33.97 9.01 -46.52
CA LEU A 2 33.10 8.31 -45.58
C LEU A 2 33.93 7.77 -44.42
N ILE A 3 33.59 8.11 -43.17
CA ILE A 3 33.89 7.23 -42.02
C ILE A 3 32.71 7.31 -41.05
N GLY A 4 31.72 6.44 -41.28
CA GLY A 4 30.70 6.13 -40.29
C GLY A 4 31.25 5.12 -39.28
N ILE A 5 31.08 5.39 -37.99
CA ILE A 5 31.31 4.39 -36.94
C ILE A 5 29.97 4.06 -36.31
N ARG A 6 29.45 2.91 -36.74
CA ARG A 6 28.25 2.22 -36.28
C ARG A 6 28.67 1.28 -35.15
N ILE A 7 28.35 1.60 -33.89
CA ILE A 7 28.45 0.63 -32.80
C ILE A 7 27.06 0.40 -32.23
N HIS A 8 26.42 -0.59 -32.83
CA HIS A 8 25.26 -1.30 -32.32
C HIS A 8 25.75 -2.27 -31.25
N GLN A 9 25.18 -2.26 -30.04
CA GLN A 9 24.97 -3.47 -29.26
C GLN A 9 24.01 -3.24 -28.08
N LYS A 10 22.78 -3.72 -28.29
CA LYS A 10 21.75 -3.95 -27.28
C LYS A 10 22.17 -5.17 -26.47
N ASN A 11 22.36 -5.03 -25.15
CA ASN A 11 22.51 -6.16 -24.24
C ASN A 11 21.35 -6.12 -23.23
N HIS A 12 20.25 -6.79 -23.61
CA HIS A 12 19.19 -7.15 -22.67
C HIS A 12 19.57 -8.47 -21.98
N PRO A 13 19.44 -8.58 -20.64
CA PRO A 13 19.65 -9.85 -19.94
C PRO A 13 18.45 -10.81 -20.17
N PRO A 14 18.70 -12.13 -20.23
CA PRO A 14 17.68 -13.12 -20.51
C PRO A 14 16.72 -13.32 -19.32
N THR A 15 15.42 -13.14 -19.60
CA THR A 15 14.31 -13.52 -18.72
C THR A 15 14.23 -15.04 -18.63
N LEU A 16 14.44 -15.60 -17.44
CA LEU A 16 14.21 -17.03 -17.16
C LEU A 16 12.70 -17.30 -16.98
N PRO A 17 12.13 -18.30 -17.67
CA PRO A 17 10.75 -18.71 -17.45
C PRO A 17 10.64 -19.59 -16.19
N ILE A 18 10.06 -19.05 -15.12
CA ILE A 18 9.65 -19.84 -13.95
C ILE A 18 8.33 -20.53 -14.27
N THR A 19 8.42 -21.73 -14.87
CA THR A 19 7.27 -22.62 -15.05
C THR A 19 7.22 -23.68 -13.93
N LYS A 20 6.25 -23.47 -13.02
CA LYS A 20 5.40 -24.44 -12.31
C LYS A 20 5.97 -25.83 -11.97
N LYS A 21 5.87 -26.21 -10.70
CA LYS A 21 5.21 -27.45 -10.26
C LYS A 21 4.74 -27.32 -8.82
N ARG A 22 3.45 -27.02 -8.69
CA ARG A 22 2.63 -27.31 -7.51
C ARG A 22 2.57 -28.85 -7.43
N LEU A 23 3.13 -29.45 -6.40
CA LEU A 23 2.92 -30.87 -6.11
C LEU A 23 1.55 -31.02 -5.46
N PRO A 24 0.59 -31.74 -6.09
CA PRO A 24 -0.60 -32.19 -5.38
C PRO A 24 -0.25 -33.43 -4.53
N ASN A 25 -0.71 -33.38 -3.29
CA ASN A 25 -0.81 -34.53 -2.40
C ASN A 25 -1.78 -35.56 -2.99
N SER A 26 -1.34 -36.80 -3.15
CA SER A 26 -2.20 -37.98 -3.16
C SER A 26 -1.32 -39.25 -3.07
N ASP A 27 -1.33 -39.85 -1.88
CA ASP A 27 -1.62 -41.26 -1.65
C ASP A 27 -0.99 -42.30 -2.58
N CYS A 28 -0.04 -43.11 -2.08
CA CYS A 28 -0.05 -44.58 -2.20
C CYS A 28 1.23 -45.22 -1.64
N THR A 29 1.32 -45.42 -0.33
CA THR A 29 2.07 -46.55 0.24
C THR A 29 1.26 -47.13 1.40
N ALA A 30 0.05 -47.59 1.08
CA ALA A 30 -0.72 -48.48 1.92
C ALA A 30 -0.34 -49.92 1.57
N THR A 31 0.79 -50.40 2.08
CA THR A 31 1.04 -51.84 2.27
C THR A 31 2.28 -52.02 3.14
N LEU A 32 2.24 -53.02 4.02
CA LEU A 32 3.30 -53.46 4.94
C LEU A 32 3.37 -52.71 6.27
N LEU A 33 2.47 -53.05 7.20
CA LEU A 33 2.83 -53.85 8.38
C LEU A 33 1.63 -53.92 9.35
N LEU A 34 0.65 -54.74 8.97
CA LEU A 34 -0.33 -55.25 9.91
C LEU A 34 0.29 -56.44 10.65
N ARG A 35 1.10 -56.19 11.69
CA ARG A 35 1.45 -57.18 12.74
C ARG A 35 2.25 -56.54 13.88
N ARG A 36 1.54 -55.90 14.80
CA ARG A 36 1.75 -56.00 16.26
C ARG A 36 0.76 -55.09 16.97
N LYS A 37 -0.44 -55.64 17.21
CA LYS A 37 -1.19 -55.27 18.41
C LYS A 37 -0.34 -55.71 19.60
N GLN A 38 0.29 -54.77 20.29
CA GLN A 38 0.77 -54.95 21.66
C GLN A 38 0.92 -53.55 22.29
N SER A 39 0.30 -53.41 23.47
CA SER A 39 0.40 -52.32 24.44
C SER A 39 0.04 -50.90 23.99
N LEU A 40 -1.25 -50.60 24.10
CA LEU A 40 -1.72 -49.31 24.60
C LEU A 40 -0.99 -49.00 25.92
N HIS A 41 -0.27 -47.88 25.99
CA HIS A 41 0.06 -47.23 27.26
C HIS A 41 -0.80 -45.96 27.36
N PRO A 42 -1.86 -45.94 28.18
CA PRO A 42 -2.91 -44.90 28.12
C PRO A 42 -2.56 -43.59 28.86
N LEU A 43 -1.28 -43.22 28.98
CA LEU A 43 -0.86 -42.03 29.74
C LEU A 43 0.22 -41.16 29.07
N GLN A 44 0.28 -41.11 27.73
CA GLN A 44 1.14 -40.15 27.01
C GLN A 44 0.47 -39.41 25.85
N VAL A 45 -0.83 -39.61 25.61
CA VAL A 45 -1.59 -38.86 24.58
C VAL A 45 -2.13 -37.52 25.11
N LEU A 46 -1.92 -37.20 26.39
CA LEU A 46 -2.24 -35.88 26.99
C LEU A 46 -1.04 -34.91 26.98
N GLN A 47 -0.26 -34.88 25.90
CA GLN A 47 0.77 -33.86 25.71
C GLN A 47 0.80 -33.27 24.29
N HIS A 48 0.11 -33.88 23.32
CA HIS A 48 0.05 -33.38 21.93
C HIS A 48 -1.24 -32.61 21.58
N LEU A 49 -2.13 -32.39 22.54
CA LEU A 49 -3.26 -31.44 22.44
C LEU A 49 -3.01 -30.15 23.23
N ARG A 50 -1.77 -29.64 23.17
CA ARG A 50 -1.45 -28.24 23.48
C ARG A 50 -0.98 -27.48 22.24
N ILE A 51 -1.65 -27.73 21.12
CA ILE A 51 -1.76 -26.76 20.04
C ILE A 51 -3.25 -26.42 19.92
N ARG A 52 -3.55 -25.16 20.26
CA ARG A 52 -4.80 -24.40 20.04
C ARG A 52 -5.95 -24.75 20.97
N PHE A 53 -6.15 -23.93 22.00
CA PHE A 53 -7.25 -22.93 22.05
C PHE A 53 -7.20 -22.17 23.39
N PHE A 54 -7.62 -20.90 23.35
CA PHE A 54 -7.85 -19.98 24.49
C PHE A 54 -6.65 -19.35 25.20
N ASN A 55 -6.18 -18.23 24.64
CA ASN A 55 -6.24 -16.94 25.34
C ASN A 55 -6.16 -15.78 24.35
N THR A 56 -7.20 -15.63 23.52
CA THR A 56 -7.51 -14.39 22.78
C THR A 56 -8.66 -13.63 23.46
N ALA A 57 -8.66 -13.62 24.80
CA ALA A 57 -9.68 -12.96 25.60
C ALA A 57 -9.04 -12.23 26.80
N THR A 58 -7.99 -11.44 26.52
CA THR A 58 -7.72 -10.21 27.27
C THR A 58 -7.49 -9.12 26.23
N MET A 59 -8.58 -8.63 25.65
CA MET A 59 -8.58 -7.39 24.89
C MET A 59 -8.20 -6.25 25.83
N GLY A 60 -6.89 -6.05 26.01
CA GLY A 60 -6.33 -4.88 26.66
C GLY A 60 -6.60 -3.68 25.78
N VAL A 61 -7.70 -2.97 26.06
CA VAL A 61 -8.11 -1.67 25.48
C VAL A 61 -7.08 -0.55 25.77
N PHE A 62 -5.93 -0.87 26.35
CA PHE A 62 -4.89 0.08 26.73
C PHE A 62 -4.06 0.64 25.56
N ALA A 63 -3.98 -0.05 24.43
CA ALA A 63 -3.16 0.38 23.27
C ALA A 63 -3.93 1.20 22.22
N GLN A 64 -5.23 0.95 22.02
CA GLN A 64 -6.00 1.68 20.99
C GLN A 64 -6.11 3.17 21.32
N ARG A 65 -6.33 3.51 22.60
CA ARG A 65 -6.42 4.91 23.07
C ARG A 65 -5.16 5.75 22.88
N THR A 66 -3.97 5.15 22.72
CA THR A 66 -2.71 5.88 22.55
C THR A 66 -2.28 6.00 21.09
N ILE A 67 -2.61 5.01 20.27
CA ILE A 67 -2.27 4.95 18.85
C ILE A 67 -3.19 5.89 18.04
N THR A 68 -4.49 5.89 18.33
CA THR A 68 -5.49 6.70 17.61
C THR A 68 -5.48 8.19 17.99
N LYS A 69 -4.54 8.63 18.84
CA LYS A 69 -4.45 10.04 19.24
C LYS A 69 -4.05 10.90 18.05
N THR A 70 -4.70 12.06 17.92
CA THR A 70 -4.45 13.06 16.86
C THR A 70 -2.98 13.40 16.68
N ARG A 71 -2.22 13.53 17.79
CA ARG A 71 -0.77 13.84 17.77
C ARG A 71 0.11 12.78 17.07
N ARG A 72 -0.39 11.56 16.85
CA ARG A 72 0.33 10.45 16.19
C ARG A 72 -0.34 10.04 14.88
N LYS A 73 -1.27 10.86 14.37
CA LYS A 73 -2.03 10.56 13.17
C LYS A 73 -1.11 10.50 11.95
N THR A 74 -1.19 9.39 11.23
CA THR A 74 -0.53 9.22 9.93
C THR A 74 -1.41 9.77 8.83
N ARG A 75 -0.83 9.90 7.62
CA ARG A 75 -1.58 10.33 6.44
C ARG A 75 -2.72 9.36 6.11
N ASP A 76 -3.87 9.91 5.78
CA ASP A 76 -5.09 9.15 5.46
C ASP A 76 -5.04 8.58 4.03
N LEU A 77 -5.91 7.61 3.73
CA LEU A 77 -5.93 6.89 2.44
C LEU A 77 -6.37 7.76 1.27
N ASP A 78 -7.34 8.63 1.50
CA ASP A 78 -7.87 9.62 0.56
C ASP A 78 -6.80 10.64 0.13
N GLN A 79 -6.00 11.14 1.08
CA GLN A 79 -4.90 12.05 0.81
C GLN A 79 -3.83 11.39 -0.07
N ILE A 80 -3.51 10.12 0.18
CA ILE A 80 -2.54 9.35 -0.63
C ILE A 80 -3.07 9.13 -2.04
N LYS A 81 -4.38 8.90 -2.23
CA LYS A 81 -4.95 8.79 -3.58
C LYS A 81 -4.84 10.11 -4.34
N ALA A 82 -5.13 11.23 -3.69
CA ALA A 82 -4.91 12.55 -4.29
C ALA A 82 -3.43 12.79 -4.68
N ASP A 83 -2.48 12.29 -3.87
CA ASP A 83 -1.04 12.32 -4.19
C ASP A 83 -0.70 11.48 -5.44
N LEU A 84 -1.36 10.34 -5.64
CA LEU A 84 -1.16 9.45 -6.79
C LEU A 84 -1.78 10.02 -8.06
N GLU A 85 -2.93 10.68 -7.95
CA GLU A 85 -3.63 11.32 -9.08
C GLU A 85 -2.90 12.58 -9.54
N CYS A 86 -2.42 13.40 -8.60
CA CYS A 86 -1.86 14.71 -8.87
C CYS A 86 -0.39 14.82 -8.41
N PRO A 87 0.59 14.86 -9.33
CA PRO A 87 2.01 14.97 -8.95
C PRO A 87 2.36 16.31 -8.28
N LYS A 88 1.52 17.34 -8.45
CA LYS A 88 1.68 18.64 -7.77
C LYS A 88 1.53 18.50 -6.26
N HIS A 89 0.53 17.73 -5.80
CA HIS A 89 0.24 17.55 -4.38
C HIS A 89 1.37 16.79 -3.68
N LEU A 90 1.92 15.77 -4.35
CA LEU A 90 3.10 15.04 -3.89
C LEU A 90 4.31 15.96 -3.71
N LYS A 91 4.60 16.85 -4.68
CA LYS A 91 5.71 17.81 -4.60
C LYS A 91 5.54 18.76 -3.41
N GLN A 92 4.37 19.39 -3.29
CA GLN A 92 4.04 20.27 -2.17
C GLN A 92 4.21 19.57 -0.82
N PHE A 93 3.81 18.30 -0.73
CA PHE A 93 3.99 17.54 0.50
C PHE A 93 5.46 17.29 0.84
N LYS A 94 6.28 16.93 -0.15
CA LYS A 94 7.72 16.72 0.05
C LYS A 94 8.44 18.02 0.44
N GLU A 95 8.06 19.14 -0.17
CA GLU A 95 8.62 20.47 0.11
C GLU A 95 8.28 20.97 1.52
N LEU A 96 7.10 20.60 2.06
CA LEU A 96 6.71 20.93 3.43
C LEU A 96 7.57 20.24 4.51
N LYS A 97 8.47 19.33 4.12
CA LYS A 97 9.38 18.64 5.03
C LYS A 97 10.82 18.96 4.67
N SER A 98 11.53 19.59 5.61
CA SER A 98 12.97 19.81 5.58
C SER A 98 13.69 18.48 5.41
N SER A 99 14.62 18.42 4.44
CA SER A 99 15.41 17.21 4.18
C SER A 99 16.29 16.79 5.36
N GLU A 100 16.66 17.74 6.22
CA GLU A 100 17.55 17.53 7.38
C GLU A 100 16.89 16.74 8.51
N ASP A 101 15.58 16.93 8.71
CA ASP A 101 14.82 16.26 9.78
C ASP A 101 14.34 14.85 9.39
N LEU A 102 14.50 14.49 8.12
CA LEU A 102 14.00 13.25 7.56
C LEU A 102 15.06 12.14 7.58
N PRO A 103 14.66 10.88 7.84
CA PRO A 103 15.59 9.76 7.74
C PRO A 103 16.09 9.62 6.29
N GLY A 104 17.39 9.34 6.12
CA GLY A 104 18.01 9.20 4.80
C GLY A 104 18.01 10.47 3.96
N LEU A 105 17.96 11.66 4.59
CA LEU A 105 17.92 12.97 3.92
C LEU A 105 16.72 13.11 2.95
N GLY A 106 15.63 12.39 3.20
CA GLY A 106 14.47 12.40 2.32
C GLY A 106 14.70 11.76 0.94
N LYS A 107 15.72 10.91 0.79
CA LYS A 107 15.99 10.24 -0.51
C LYS A 107 15.06 9.07 -0.77
N HIS A 108 14.77 8.26 0.24
CA HIS A 108 14.02 7.02 0.09
C HIS A 108 12.60 7.16 0.66
N TYR A 109 11.62 7.30 -0.22
CA TYR A 109 10.22 7.54 0.15
C TYR A 109 9.26 6.54 -0.52
N CYS A 110 8.40 5.93 0.29
CA CYS A 110 7.27 5.15 -0.21
C CYS A 110 6.00 6.00 -0.19
N ILE A 111 5.43 6.24 -1.37
CA ILE A 111 4.23 7.09 -1.56
C ILE A 111 3.01 6.45 -0.90
N GLU A 112 2.80 5.16 -1.13
CA GLU A 112 1.59 4.44 -0.70
C GLU A 112 1.45 4.31 0.82
N CYS A 113 2.58 4.18 1.52
CA CYS A 113 2.63 4.08 2.98
C CYS A 113 2.96 5.42 3.65
N ALA A 114 3.21 6.48 2.87
CA ALA A 114 3.65 7.78 3.33
C ALA A 114 4.80 7.73 4.35
N LYS A 115 5.79 6.86 4.10
CA LYS A 115 6.90 6.59 5.04
C LYS A 115 8.25 6.83 4.38
N TRP A 116 9.14 7.46 5.15
CA TRP A 116 10.53 7.70 4.80
C TRP A 116 11.43 6.58 5.35
N PHE A 117 12.46 6.23 4.59
CA PHE A 117 13.43 5.20 4.93
C PHE A 117 14.86 5.76 4.89
N GLU A 118 15.75 5.13 5.64
CA GLU A 118 17.16 5.52 5.70
C GLU A 118 17.97 5.11 4.46
N SER A 119 17.64 3.96 3.86
CA SER A 119 18.41 3.33 2.78
C SER A 119 17.51 2.71 1.71
N GLU A 120 18.09 2.46 0.53
CA GLU A 120 17.39 1.80 -0.59
C GLU A 120 16.99 0.36 -0.25
N ASN A 121 17.85 -0.38 0.45
CA ASN A 121 17.57 -1.76 0.86
C ASN A 121 16.33 -1.84 1.79
N SER A 122 16.17 -0.86 2.67
CA SER A 122 15.00 -0.75 3.55
C SER A 122 13.71 -0.46 2.75
N LEU A 123 13.80 0.32 1.66
CA LEU A 123 12.67 0.55 0.76
C LEU A 123 12.30 -0.71 -0.03
N VAL A 124 13.29 -1.42 -0.59
CA VAL A 124 13.06 -2.64 -1.37
C VAL A 124 12.46 -3.75 -0.50
N SER A 125 12.94 -3.91 0.73
CA SER A 125 12.38 -4.87 1.68
C SER A 125 10.96 -4.48 2.13
N HIS A 126 10.70 -3.17 2.33
CA HIS A 126 9.37 -2.65 2.64
C HIS A 126 8.34 -2.97 1.54
N VAL A 127 8.67 -2.75 0.27
CA VAL A 127 7.76 -3.02 -0.87
C VAL A 127 7.39 -4.51 -0.96
N LYS A 128 8.32 -5.41 -0.62
CA LYS A 128 8.06 -6.85 -0.61
C LYS A 128 7.20 -7.31 0.58
N ALA A 129 7.14 -6.51 1.65
CA ALA A 129 6.51 -6.87 2.90
C ALA A 129 4.97 -6.88 2.82
N LYS A 130 4.36 -7.70 3.70
CA LYS A 130 2.89 -7.81 3.82
C LYS A 130 2.16 -6.48 4.11
N PRO A 131 2.62 -5.57 5.00
CA PRO A 131 1.88 -4.34 5.28
C PRO A 131 1.76 -3.44 4.07
N HIS A 132 2.83 -3.32 3.27
CA HIS A 132 2.79 -2.56 2.02
C HIS A 132 1.79 -3.18 1.03
N LYS A 133 1.87 -4.50 0.80
CA LYS A 133 0.93 -5.21 -0.08
C LYS A 133 -0.53 -5.08 0.36
N ARG A 134 -0.79 -4.98 1.67
CA ARG A 134 -2.13 -4.69 2.20
C ARG A 134 -2.55 -3.27 1.88
N ARG A 135 -1.66 -2.29 2.08
CA ARG A 135 -1.92 -0.87 1.74
C ARG A 135 -2.21 -0.67 0.25
N VAL A 136 -1.45 -1.33 -0.64
CA VAL A 136 -1.71 -1.31 -2.08
C VAL A 136 -3.13 -1.80 -2.39
N ARG A 137 -3.61 -2.84 -1.70
CA ARG A 137 -4.97 -3.37 -1.91
C ARG A 137 -6.03 -2.37 -1.45
N GLU A 138 -5.84 -1.77 -0.27
CA GLU A 138 -6.73 -0.71 0.24
C GLU A 138 -6.76 0.53 -0.67
N LEU A 139 -5.65 0.85 -1.35
CA LEU A 139 -5.58 1.95 -2.31
C LEU A 139 -6.27 1.66 -3.64
N ARG A 140 -6.48 0.38 -4.00
CA ARG A 140 -7.18 -0.01 -5.24
C ARG A 140 -8.69 0.16 -5.15
N GLU A 141 -9.25 -0.02 -3.95
CA GLU A 141 -10.65 0.29 -3.67
C GLU A 141 -10.86 1.80 -3.78
N GLU A 142 -12.06 2.29 -4.08
CA GLU A 142 -12.31 3.75 -4.09
C GLU A 142 -12.24 4.30 -2.64
N ALA A 143 -11.78 5.54 -2.47
CA ALA A 143 -11.71 6.11 -1.11
C ALA A 143 -13.12 6.53 -0.69
N TYR A 144 -13.54 6.06 0.47
CA TYR A 144 -14.79 6.49 1.07
C TYR A 144 -14.76 8.00 1.29
N THR A 145 -15.68 8.72 0.66
CA THR A 145 -15.77 10.18 0.76
C THR A 145 -17.01 10.61 1.55
N GLN A 146 -16.95 11.81 2.10
CA GLN A 146 -18.09 12.39 2.82
C GLN A 146 -19.36 12.44 1.95
N LYS A 147 -19.22 12.68 0.64
CA LYS A 147 -20.34 12.72 -0.31
C LYS A 147 -21.06 11.37 -0.42
N GLU A 148 -20.32 10.27 -0.34
CA GLU A 148 -20.86 8.92 -0.35
C GLU A 148 -21.66 8.64 0.94
N ALA A 149 -21.15 9.10 2.09
CA ALA A 149 -21.85 9.01 3.36
C ALA A 149 -23.17 9.79 3.36
N GLU A 150 -23.15 11.01 2.81
CA GLU A 150 -24.34 11.86 2.67
C GLU A 150 -25.35 11.21 1.70
N ALA A 151 -24.90 10.70 0.56
CA ALA A 151 -25.76 9.99 -0.38
C ALA A 151 -26.42 8.75 0.25
N ALA A 152 -25.69 7.99 1.07
CA ALA A 152 -26.22 6.83 1.78
C ALA A 152 -27.30 7.19 2.82
N THR A 153 -27.21 8.38 3.41
CA THR A 153 -28.24 8.93 4.33
C THR A 153 -29.38 9.64 3.61
N GLY A 154 -29.35 9.69 2.27
CA GLY A 154 -30.35 10.38 1.45
C GLY A 154 -30.15 11.89 1.35
N LEU A 155 -29.05 12.42 1.88
CA LEU A 155 -28.65 13.82 1.71
C LEU A 155 -27.84 13.94 0.41
N ARG A 156 -28.49 14.38 -0.67
CA ARG A 156 -27.80 14.69 -1.93
C ARG A 156 -27.64 16.19 -2.08
N THR A 157 -26.41 16.67 -2.15
CA THR A 157 -26.14 18.06 -2.57
C THR A 157 -26.34 18.16 -4.08
N ASP A 158 -27.56 18.53 -4.50
CA ASP A 158 -27.82 18.84 -5.91
C ASP A 158 -27.29 20.24 -6.20
N ASN A 159 -25.98 20.32 -6.45
CA ASN A 159 -25.38 21.52 -7.02
C ASN A 159 -25.96 21.65 -8.44
N GLY A 160 -27.14 22.28 -8.55
CA GLY A 160 -27.87 22.43 -9.81
C GLY A 160 -26.99 23.01 -10.93
N GLN A 161 -27.52 23.06 -12.16
CA GLN A 161 -26.73 23.56 -13.29
C GLN A 161 -26.16 24.94 -12.99
N ARG A 162 -24.84 25.03 -12.80
CA ARG A 162 -24.15 26.32 -12.72
C ARG A 162 -24.47 27.05 -14.01
N ARG A 163 -25.21 28.16 -13.91
CA ARG A 163 -25.34 29.09 -15.03
C ARG A 163 -23.91 29.51 -15.42
N PRO A 164 -23.52 29.42 -16.70
CA PRO A 164 -22.18 29.83 -17.10
C PRO A 164 -22.00 31.29 -16.70
N LEU A 165 -20.89 31.56 -16.00
CA LEU A 165 -20.52 32.90 -15.58
C LEU A 165 -20.29 33.72 -16.85
N ALA A 166 -21.14 34.72 -17.09
CA ALA A 166 -21.02 35.62 -18.22
C ALA A 166 -19.58 36.16 -18.30
N GLU A 167 -18.97 35.95 -19.46
CA GLU A 167 -17.62 36.39 -19.81
C GLU A 167 -17.50 37.89 -19.51
N LYS A 168 -16.63 38.27 -18.58
CA LYS A 168 -16.25 39.67 -18.42
C LYS A 168 -15.25 39.98 -19.53
N SER A 169 -15.69 40.71 -20.56
CA SER A 169 -14.80 41.31 -21.56
C SER A 169 -13.78 42.18 -20.81
N THR A 170 -12.50 41.87 -20.98
CA THR A 170 -11.43 42.77 -20.55
C THR A 170 -11.24 43.80 -21.64
N ASP A 171 -12.11 44.79 -21.67
CA ASP A 171 -11.90 46.02 -22.44
C ASP A 171 -11.01 46.94 -21.59
N THR A 172 -9.71 46.64 -21.54
CA THR A 172 -8.71 47.63 -21.09
C THR A 172 -8.32 48.47 -22.29
N GLU A 173 -9.17 49.43 -22.62
CA GLU A 173 -8.75 50.65 -23.31
C GLU A 173 -7.74 51.35 -22.39
N ILE A 174 -6.46 51.33 -22.78
CA ILE A 174 -5.48 52.29 -22.28
C ILE A 174 -5.20 53.21 -23.47
N ASP A 175 -6.14 54.10 -23.73
CA ASP A 175 -5.90 55.29 -24.54
C ASP A 175 -5.67 56.49 -23.62
N MET A 176 -4.55 57.16 -23.89
CA MET A 176 -4.34 58.61 -23.79
C MET A 176 -4.16 59.22 -22.39
N THR A 177 -2.96 59.77 -22.11
CA THR A 177 -2.72 61.22 -22.10
C THR A 177 -1.30 61.57 -21.62
N THR A 178 -0.57 62.27 -22.50
CA THR A 178 0.43 63.34 -22.27
C THR A 178 1.67 63.09 -21.41
#